data_AF-A0A182X8T3-F1
#
_entry.id   AF-A0A182X8T3-F1
#
_cell.length_a   1.000
_cell.length_b   1.000
_cell.length_c   1.000
_cell.angle_alpha   90.00
_cell.angle_beta   90.00
_cell.angle_gamma   90.00
#
_symmetry.space_group_name_H-M   'P 1'
#
loop_
_entity.id
_entity.type
_entity.pdbx_description
1 polymer ?
#
loop_
_entity_poly.entity_id
_entity_poly.type
_entity_poly.pdbx_seq_one_letter_code
_entity_poly.pdbx_strand_id
1 'polypeptide(L)'
;MKMSADKPDFEDNVPTEQHLKELLTTTNELEANISEIEQERNKASEQLDAVWSRIHQAIVNEAELKRKRATIQQLNNDFSIQVHRQKEEESFMDQFKALQNAMGITIVCNPELKTTEITFDDALKTKVSFVYDIKGITLGEMYPAHPNVDAIRTHLSETGDLLGFLSTLRKKLTLQNL
;
A
#
# COMPACT_ATOMS: atom_id res chain seq x y z
N MET A 1 76.16 42.11 90.49
CA MET A 1 74.96 41.26 90.37
C MET A 1 74.52 41.28 88.90
N LYS A 2 74.81 40.21 88.15
CA LYS A 2 74.33 40.03 86.78
C LYS A 2 73.14 39.07 86.85
N MET A 3 71.97 39.53 86.44
CA MET A 3 70.82 38.65 86.18
C MET A 3 70.85 38.30 84.69
N SER A 4 71.18 37.06 84.38
CA SER A 4 70.94 36.45 83.07
C SER A 4 69.44 36.20 82.95
N ALA A 5 68.79 36.86 82.00
CA ALA A 5 67.47 36.45 81.53
C ALA A 5 67.72 35.36 80.48
N ASP A 6 67.52 34.11 80.89
CA ASP A 6 67.43 32.99 79.97
C ASP A 6 66.32 33.26 78.96
N LYS A 7 66.68 33.20 77.68
CA LYS A 7 65.71 33.04 76.59
C LYS A 7 64.97 31.72 76.84
N PRO A 8 63.64 31.65 76.68
CA PRO A 8 62.99 30.37 76.63
C PRO A 8 63.51 29.62 75.40
N ASP A 9 64.20 28.50 75.65
CA ASP A 9 64.56 27.53 74.63
C ASP A 9 63.27 27.01 73.99
N PHE A 10 63.18 27.18 72.68
CA PHE A 10 62.19 26.49 71.85
C PHE A 10 62.67 25.04 71.65
N GLU A 11 62.79 24.27 72.75
CA GLU A 11 62.99 22.83 72.65
C GLU A 11 61.64 22.15 72.32
N ASP A 12 61.66 21.43 71.20
CA ASP A 12 60.71 20.39 70.78
C ASP A 12 59.29 20.78 70.32
N ASN A 13 59.21 21.43 69.15
CA ASN A 13 58.00 21.47 68.32
C ASN A 13 57.93 20.33 67.26
N VAL A 14 58.84 19.35 67.38
CA VAL A 14 58.99 18.19 66.47
C VAL A 14 57.72 17.34 66.32
N PRO A 15 56.92 17.08 67.38
CA PRO A 15 55.68 16.31 67.25
C PRO A 15 54.63 17.02 66.39
N THR A 16 54.60 18.35 66.44
CA THR A 16 53.65 19.20 65.72
C THR A 16 53.98 19.26 64.23
N GLU A 17 55.27 19.35 63.88
CA GLU A 17 55.72 19.31 62.47
C GLU A 17 55.46 17.95 61.81
N GLN A 18 55.66 16.86 62.55
CA GLN A 18 55.46 15.51 62.04
C GLN A 18 53.97 15.23 61.77
N HIS A 19 53.09 15.66 62.68
CA HIS A 19 51.64 15.56 62.50
C HIS A 19 51.14 16.42 61.32
N LEU A 20 51.70 17.62 61.12
CA LEU A 20 51.38 18.47 59.97
C LEU A 20 51.82 17.83 58.65
N LYS A 21 52.96 17.14 58.61
CA LYS A 21 53.41 16.38 57.42
C LYS A 21 52.49 15.21 57.11
N GLU A 22 52.03 14.45 58.12
CA GLU A 22 51.07 13.36 57.93
C GLU A 22 49.73 13.88 57.40
N LEU A 23 49.21 14.98 57.95
CA LEU A 23 47.98 15.61 57.48
C LEU A 23 48.13 16.09 56.03
N LEU A 24 49.27 16.70 55.67
CA LEU A 24 49.54 17.14 54.30
C LEU A 24 49.58 15.94 53.33
N THR A 25 50.22 14.85 53.74
CA THR A 25 50.30 13.61 52.94
C THR A 25 48.91 13.02 52.73
N THR A 26 48.11 12.92 53.79
CA THR A 26 46.73 12.43 53.74
C THR A 26 45.85 13.31 52.84
N THR A 27 46.06 14.63 52.89
CA THR A 27 45.30 15.59 52.07
C THR A 27 45.63 15.42 50.58
N ASN A 28 46.91 15.24 50.24
CA ASN A 28 47.35 15.00 48.87
C ASN A 28 46.81 13.66 48.33
N GLU A 29 46.77 12.60 49.15
CA GLU A 29 46.19 11.31 48.77
C GLU A 29 44.67 11.41 48.54
N LEU A 30 43.96 12.19 49.36
CA LEU A 30 42.53 12.46 49.16
C LEU A 30 42.25 13.25 47.87
N GLU A 31 43.06 14.27 47.56
CA GLU A 31 42.92 15.02 46.29
C GLU A 31 43.17 14.14 45.06
N ALA A 32 44.15 13.24 45.12
CA ALA A 32 44.42 12.28 44.05
C ALA A 32 43.22 11.31 43.86
N ASN A 33 42.69 10.77 44.95
CA ASN A 33 41.53 9.88 44.91
C ASN A 33 40.27 10.57 44.36
N ILE A 34 40.01 11.83 44.76
CA ILE A 34 38.89 12.62 44.21
C ILE A 34 39.06 12.82 42.71
N SER A 35 40.27 13.12 42.25
CA SER A 35 40.57 13.32 40.82
C SER A 35 40.32 12.06 40.00
N GLU A 36 40.72 10.88 40.50
CA GLU A 36 40.44 9.59 39.84
C GLU A 36 38.94 9.30 39.77
N ILE A 37 38.20 9.51 40.88
CA ILE A 37 36.74 9.31 40.93
C ILE A 37 36.03 10.22 39.92
N GLU A 38 36.44 11.48 39.80
CA GLU A 38 35.87 12.40 38.81
C GLU A 38 36.15 11.95 37.37
N GLN A 39 37.36 11.45 37.11
CA GLN A 39 37.72 10.93 35.79
C GLN A 39 36.90 9.68 35.43
N GLU A 40 36.73 8.75 36.37
CA GLU A 40 35.89 7.56 36.17
C GLU A 40 34.43 7.94 35.95
N ARG A 41 33.90 8.90 36.72
CA ARG A 41 32.53 9.40 36.56
C ARG A 41 32.31 10.01 35.18
N ASN A 42 33.25 10.81 34.70
CA ASN A 42 33.15 11.43 33.36
C ASN A 42 33.16 10.36 32.27
N LYS A 43 34.05 9.37 32.36
CA LYS A 43 34.10 8.23 31.43
C LYS A 43 32.81 7.42 31.44
N ALA A 44 32.23 7.18 32.61
CA ALA A 44 30.95 6.48 32.74
C ALA A 44 29.80 7.30 32.11
N SER A 45 29.81 8.62 32.28
CA SER A 45 28.81 9.51 31.66
C SER A 45 28.88 9.45 30.14
N GLU A 46 30.07 9.54 29.55
CA GLU A 46 30.27 9.44 28.10
C GLU A 46 29.79 8.09 27.54
N GLN A 47 30.06 7.00 28.26
CA GLN A 47 29.56 5.67 27.88
C GLN A 47 28.04 5.60 27.92
N LEU A 48 27.42 6.21 28.93
CA LEU A 48 25.97 6.24 29.08
C LEU A 48 25.31 7.03 27.94
N ASP A 49 25.88 8.19 27.57
CA ASP A 49 25.42 8.98 26.42
C ASP A 49 25.57 8.21 25.11
N ALA A 50 26.67 7.49 24.92
CA ALA A 50 26.89 6.65 23.74
C ALA A 50 25.87 5.50 23.64
N VAL A 51 25.54 4.85 24.76
CA VAL A 51 24.50 3.82 24.82
C VAL A 51 23.13 4.43 24.51
N TRP A 52 22.83 5.62 25.06
CA TRP A 52 21.57 6.29 24.83
C TRP A 52 21.35 6.68 23.37
N SER A 53 22.40 7.19 22.72
CA SER A 53 22.41 7.48 21.28
C SER A 53 22.14 6.23 20.45
N ARG A 54 22.78 5.10 20.77
CA ARG A 54 22.54 3.81 20.09
C ARG A 54 21.11 3.31 20.25
N ILE A 55 20.54 3.43 21.45
CA ILE A 55 19.14 3.05 21.71
C ILE A 55 18.20 3.93 20.87
N HIS A 56 18.44 5.24 20.83
CA HIS A 56 17.62 6.15 20.05
C HIS A 56 17.67 5.82 18.55
N GLN A 57 18.86 5.54 18.02
CA GLN A 57 19.05 5.14 16.63
C GLN A 57 18.34 3.81 16.30
N ALA A 58 18.37 2.84 17.23
CA ALA A 58 17.66 1.58 17.07
C ALA A 58 16.13 1.78 17.02
N ILE A 59 15.58 2.64 17.87
CA ILE A 59 14.14 2.97 17.89
C ILE A 59 13.72 3.60 16.55
N VAL A 60 14.49 4.56 16.04
CA VAL A 60 14.22 5.19 14.74
C VAL A 60 14.25 4.17 13.60
N ASN A 61 15.28 3.31 13.57
CA ASN A 61 15.39 2.25 12.56
C ASN A 61 14.23 1.26 12.61
N GLU A 62 13.77 0.88 13.81
CA GLU A 62 12.62 -0.01 13.98
C GLU A 62 11.33 0.64 13.44
N ALA A 63 11.13 1.93 13.72
CA ALA A 63 9.98 2.68 13.22
C ALA A 63 9.98 2.76 11.68
N GLU A 64 11.13 2.99 11.06
CA GLU A 64 11.27 2.97 9.60
C GLU A 64 11.00 1.58 9.00
N LEU A 65 11.51 0.52 9.62
CA LEU A 65 11.27 -0.86 9.19
C LEU A 65 9.78 -1.22 9.27
N LYS A 66 9.09 -0.80 10.34
CA LYS A 66 7.63 -0.98 10.46
C LYS A 66 6.87 -0.27 9.34
N ARG A 67 7.24 0.97 9.01
CA ARG A 67 6.65 1.71 7.88
C ARG A 67 6.88 0.98 6.55
N LYS A 68 8.12 0.57 6.26
CA LYS A 68 8.45 -0.17 5.04
C LYS A 68 7.67 -1.48 4.93
N ARG A 69 7.53 -2.24 6.02
CA ARG A 69 6.72 -3.48 6.04
C ARG A 69 5.25 -3.23 5.73
N ALA A 70 4.66 -2.18 6.31
CA ALA A 70 3.27 -1.81 6.03
C ALA A 70 3.06 -1.48 4.54
N THR A 71 3.98 -0.72 3.93
CA THR A 71 3.93 -0.40 2.51
C THR A 71 4.02 -1.65 1.62
N ILE A 72 4.93 -2.58 1.94
CA ILE A 72 5.08 -3.84 1.18
C ILE A 72 3.81 -4.70 1.29
N GLN A 73 3.19 -4.78 2.48
CA GLN A 73 1.94 -5.52 2.66
C GLN A 73 0.78 -4.92 1.84
N GLN A 74 0.66 -3.59 1.80
CA GLN A 74 -0.36 -2.93 0.97
C GLN A 74 -0.15 -3.24 -0.51
N LEU A 75 1.08 -3.08 -1.02
CA LEU A 75 1.41 -3.38 -2.42
C LEU A 75 1.12 -4.83 -2.80
N ASN A 76 1.42 -5.80 -1.92
CA ASN A 76 1.14 -7.20 -2.16
C ASN A 76 -0.36 -7.53 -2.20
N ASN A 77 -1.15 -6.88 -1.33
CA ASN A 77 -2.61 -7.03 -1.34
C ASN A 77 -3.21 -6.45 -2.62
N ASP A 78 -2.78 -5.25 -3.03
CA ASP A 78 -3.25 -4.61 -4.25
C ASP A 78 -2.91 -5.43 -5.50
N PHE A 79 -1.70 -6.00 -5.58
CA PHE A 79 -1.30 -6.89 -6.65
C PHE A 79 -2.13 -8.18 -6.69
N SER A 80 -2.37 -8.79 -5.52
CA SER A 80 -3.17 -10.03 -5.42
C SER A 80 -4.61 -9.81 -5.89
N ILE A 81 -5.20 -8.67 -5.56
CA ILE A 81 -6.56 -8.29 -6.02
C ILE A 81 -6.59 -8.11 -7.53
N GLN A 82 -5.58 -7.44 -8.12
CA GLN A 82 -5.50 -7.25 -9.57
C GLN A 82 -5.39 -8.58 -10.33
N VAL A 83 -4.60 -9.53 -9.85
CA VAL A 83 -4.43 -10.85 -10.48
C VAL A 83 -5.73 -11.67 -10.43
N HIS A 84 -6.44 -11.66 -9.30
CA HIS A 84 -7.73 -12.36 -9.19
C HIS A 84 -8.79 -11.77 -10.12
N ARG A 85 -8.85 -10.43 -10.20
CA ARG A 85 -9.76 -9.73 -11.10
C ARG A 85 -9.48 -10.05 -12.57
N GLN A 86 -8.22 -10.07 -12.99
CA GLN A 86 -7.85 -10.45 -14.37
C GLN A 86 -8.28 -11.88 -14.70
N LYS A 87 -8.06 -12.82 -13.78
CA LYS A 87 -8.45 -14.23 -13.97
C LYS A 87 -9.96 -14.43 -14.05
N GLU A 88 -10.73 -13.66 -13.27
CA GLU A 88 -12.20 -13.67 -13.33
C GLU A 88 -12.71 -13.04 -14.64
N GLU A 89 -12.10 -11.94 -15.09
CA GLU A 89 -12.42 -11.29 -16.36
C GLU A 89 -12.12 -12.21 -17.57
N GLU A 90 -10.98 -12.91 -17.57
CA GLU A 90 -10.65 -13.92 -18.58
C GLU A 90 -11.65 -15.08 -18.58
N SER A 91 -11.96 -15.63 -17.39
CA SER A 91 -12.96 -16.70 -17.26
C SER A 91 -14.35 -16.26 -17.73
N PHE A 92 -14.76 -15.02 -17.47
CA PHE A 92 -16.03 -14.49 -17.96
C PHE A 92 -16.04 -14.36 -19.49
N MET A 93 -14.98 -13.81 -20.07
CA MET A 93 -14.88 -13.62 -21.52
C MET A 93 -14.87 -14.96 -22.27
N ASP A 94 -14.21 -15.98 -21.72
CA ASP A 94 -14.21 -17.34 -22.28
C ASP A 94 -15.60 -17.98 -22.21
N GLN A 95 -16.29 -17.88 -21.07
CA GLN A 95 -17.66 -18.39 -20.93
C GLN A 95 -18.64 -17.65 -21.86
N PHE A 96 -18.51 -16.33 -21.96
CA PHE A 96 -19.33 -15.51 -22.84
C PHE A 96 -19.08 -15.84 -24.32
N LYS A 97 -17.82 -16.09 -24.71
CA LYS A 97 -17.46 -16.53 -26.07
C LYS A 97 -17.99 -17.94 -26.36
N ALA A 98 -17.89 -18.87 -25.41
CA ALA A 98 -18.46 -20.20 -25.55
C ALA A 98 -19.98 -20.16 -25.73
N LEU A 99 -20.68 -19.31 -24.97
CA LEU A 99 -22.12 -19.10 -25.09
C LEU A 99 -22.50 -18.49 -26.46
N GLN A 100 -21.78 -17.47 -26.91
CA GLN A 100 -21.93 -16.88 -28.24
C GLN A 100 -21.80 -17.93 -29.35
N ASN A 101 -20.75 -18.74 -29.29
CA ASN A 101 -20.52 -19.85 -30.23
C ASN A 101 -21.66 -20.87 -30.20
N ALA A 102 -22.10 -21.30 -29.02
CA ALA A 102 -23.22 -22.24 -28.87
C ALA A 102 -24.53 -21.67 -29.42
N MET A 103 -24.72 -20.35 -29.28
CA MET A 103 -25.86 -19.65 -29.83
C MET A 103 -25.71 -19.32 -31.33
N GLY A 104 -24.54 -19.52 -31.95
CA GLY A 104 -24.31 -19.11 -33.33
C GLY A 104 -24.52 -17.60 -33.55
N ILE A 105 -24.15 -16.79 -32.56
CA ILE A 105 -24.22 -15.33 -32.63
C ILE A 105 -22.93 -14.72 -32.09
N THR A 106 -22.60 -13.52 -32.55
CA THR A 106 -21.56 -12.66 -32.00
C THR A 106 -22.21 -11.37 -31.51
N ILE A 107 -21.91 -10.97 -30.28
CA ILE A 107 -22.42 -9.75 -29.65
C ILE A 107 -21.24 -8.80 -29.45
N VAL A 108 -21.35 -7.61 -30.02
CA VAL A 108 -20.36 -6.54 -29.88
C VAL A 108 -21.03 -5.33 -29.26
N CYS A 109 -20.53 -4.90 -28.09
CA CYS A 109 -21.00 -3.69 -27.43
C CYS A 109 -20.03 -2.54 -27.71
N ASN A 110 -20.53 -1.39 -28.14
CA ASN A 110 -19.79 -0.14 -28.27
C ASN A 110 -20.32 0.88 -27.26
N PRO A 111 -19.65 1.04 -26.10
CA PRO A 111 -20.10 1.93 -25.03
C PRO A 111 -20.12 3.42 -25.43
N GLU A 112 -19.19 3.85 -26.27
CA GLU A 112 -19.06 5.25 -26.70
C GLU A 112 -20.25 5.67 -27.55
N LEU A 113 -20.70 4.77 -28.42
CA LEU A 113 -21.87 4.98 -29.28
C LEU A 113 -23.18 4.57 -28.62
N LYS A 114 -23.11 3.96 -27.43
CA LYS A 114 -24.24 3.31 -26.75
C LYS A 114 -24.99 2.33 -27.66
N THR A 115 -24.23 1.51 -28.38
CA THR A 115 -24.78 0.53 -29.30
C THR A 115 -24.37 -0.89 -28.96
N THR A 116 -25.24 -1.83 -29.28
CA THR A 116 -24.98 -3.28 -29.24
C THR A 116 -25.33 -3.86 -30.59
N GLU A 117 -24.38 -4.53 -31.23
CA GLU A 117 -24.59 -5.25 -32.49
C GLU A 117 -24.61 -6.75 -32.23
N ILE A 118 -25.61 -7.44 -32.77
CA ILE A 118 -25.71 -8.89 -32.79
C ILE A 118 -25.56 -9.35 -34.24
N THR A 119 -24.52 -10.13 -34.51
CA THR A 119 -24.30 -10.81 -35.79
C THR A 119 -24.68 -12.27 -35.66
N PHE A 120 -25.52 -12.78 -36.55
CA PHE A 120 -25.88 -14.19 -36.62
C PHE A 120 -24.90 -14.95 -37.53
N ASP A 121 -24.59 -16.18 -37.16
CA ASP A 121 -23.77 -17.09 -37.97
C ASP A 121 -24.64 -17.81 -39.02
N ASP A 122 -25.28 -17.03 -39.88
CA ASP A 122 -26.02 -17.51 -41.05
C ASP A 122 -25.24 -17.19 -42.34
N ALA A 123 -25.76 -17.66 -43.48
CA ALA A 123 -25.12 -17.48 -44.79
C ALA A 123 -24.96 -15.99 -45.17
N LEU A 124 -25.85 -15.12 -44.69
CA LEU A 124 -25.88 -13.70 -45.01
C LEU A 124 -25.13 -12.83 -43.99
N LYS A 125 -24.63 -13.44 -42.90
CA LYS A 125 -24.07 -12.74 -41.74
C LYS A 125 -25.01 -11.62 -41.26
N THR A 126 -26.26 -11.99 -41.01
CA THR A 126 -27.31 -11.05 -40.61
C THR A 126 -26.87 -10.29 -39.37
N LYS A 127 -26.97 -8.96 -39.40
CA LYS A 127 -26.61 -8.07 -38.29
C LYS A 127 -27.82 -7.29 -37.82
N VAL A 128 -27.90 -7.10 -36.52
CA VAL A 128 -28.91 -6.25 -35.89
C VAL A 128 -28.23 -5.36 -34.88
N SER A 129 -28.35 -4.05 -35.05
CA SER A 129 -27.88 -3.08 -34.06
C SER A 129 -29.01 -2.60 -33.18
N PHE A 130 -28.67 -2.32 -31.92
CA PHE A 130 -29.53 -1.73 -30.91
C PHE A 130 -28.83 -0.50 -30.36
N VAL A 131 -29.59 0.57 -30.17
CA VAL A 131 -29.13 1.79 -29.52
C VAL A 131 -29.82 1.85 -28.16
N TYR A 132 -29.07 2.07 -27.08
CA TYR A 132 -29.63 2.21 -25.75
C TYR A 132 -29.47 3.64 -25.22
N ASP A 133 -30.57 4.19 -24.70
CA ASP A 133 -30.59 5.50 -24.07
C ASP A 133 -31.32 5.45 -22.72
N ILE A 134 -31.57 6.63 -22.12
CA ILE A 134 -32.30 6.73 -20.85
C ILE A 134 -33.78 6.28 -20.94
N LYS A 135 -34.33 6.17 -22.16
CA LYS A 135 -35.72 5.79 -22.43
C LYS A 135 -35.86 4.30 -22.73
N GLY A 136 -34.78 3.62 -23.10
CA GLY A 136 -34.76 2.17 -23.26
C GLY A 136 -33.86 1.71 -24.40
N ILE A 137 -34.12 0.49 -24.88
CA ILE A 137 -33.41 -0.11 -26.02
C ILE A 137 -34.26 0.10 -27.27
N THR A 138 -33.67 0.72 -28.29
CA THR A 138 -34.30 0.93 -29.59
C THR A 138 -33.57 0.12 -30.65
N LEU A 139 -34.32 -0.53 -31.53
CA LEU A 139 -33.76 -1.19 -32.71
C LEU A 139 -33.11 -0.14 -33.62
N GLY A 140 -31.83 -0.31 -33.93
CA GLY A 140 -31.09 0.51 -34.86
C GLY A 140 -31.30 0.04 -36.30
N GLU A 141 -30.22 -0.41 -36.92
CA GLU A 141 -30.15 -0.91 -38.29
C GLU A 141 -30.14 -2.43 -38.33
N MET A 142 -30.60 -2.98 -39.46
CA MET A 142 -30.50 -4.40 -39.76
C MET A 142 -29.79 -4.58 -41.09
N TYR A 143 -28.89 -5.55 -41.17
CA TYR A 143 -28.25 -5.98 -42.40
C TYR A 143 -28.51 -7.47 -42.64
N PRO A 144 -28.92 -7.89 -43.84
CA PRO A 144 -29.43 -7.07 -44.93
C PRO A 144 -30.64 -6.20 -44.50
N ALA A 145 -30.84 -5.07 -45.18
CA ALA A 145 -31.91 -4.14 -44.83
C ALA A 145 -33.28 -4.84 -44.91
N HIS A 146 -34.03 -4.81 -43.81
CA HIS A 146 -35.35 -5.43 -43.76
C HIS A 146 -36.44 -4.39 -44.09
N PRO A 147 -37.37 -4.68 -45.02
CA PRO A 147 -38.34 -3.68 -45.52
C PRO A 147 -39.27 -3.12 -44.45
N ASN A 148 -39.48 -3.87 -43.36
CA ASN A 148 -40.33 -3.47 -42.23
C ASN A 148 -39.54 -3.08 -40.96
N VAL A 149 -38.27 -2.65 -41.07
CA VAL A 149 -37.45 -2.27 -39.89
C VAL A 149 -38.18 -1.26 -39.01
N ASP A 150 -38.81 -0.24 -39.58
CA ASP A 150 -39.47 0.81 -38.78
C ASP A 150 -40.66 0.26 -37.99
N ALA A 151 -41.47 -0.62 -38.59
CA ALA A 151 -42.58 -1.27 -37.89
C ALA A 151 -42.09 -2.17 -36.75
N ILE A 152 -40.99 -2.90 -36.96
CA ILE A 152 -40.35 -3.73 -35.93
C ILE A 152 -39.80 -2.84 -34.80
N ARG A 153 -39.16 -1.71 -35.15
CA ARG A 153 -38.65 -0.73 -34.18
C ARG A 153 -39.77 -0.18 -33.29
N THR A 154 -40.88 0.24 -33.89
CA THR A 154 -42.05 0.73 -33.15
C THR A 154 -42.60 -0.35 -32.22
N HIS A 155 -42.81 -1.57 -32.73
CA HIS A 155 -43.31 -2.68 -31.92
C HIS A 155 -42.39 -3.01 -30.74
N LEU A 156 -41.08 -3.04 -30.96
CA LEU A 156 -40.10 -3.26 -29.89
C LEU A 156 -40.11 -2.15 -28.85
N SER A 157 -40.29 -0.88 -29.27
CA SER A 157 -40.37 0.25 -28.34
C SER A 157 -41.64 0.22 -27.48
N GLU A 158 -42.75 -0.30 -28.02
CA GLU A 158 -44.04 -0.41 -27.31
C GLU A 158 -44.10 -1.62 -26.38
N THR A 159 -43.53 -2.76 -26.81
CA THR A 159 -43.64 -4.04 -26.09
C THR A 159 -42.46 -4.34 -25.18
N GLY A 160 -41.27 -3.84 -25.51
CA GLY A 160 -40.02 -4.23 -24.86
C GLY A 160 -39.62 -5.69 -25.10
N ASP A 161 -40.28 -6.43 -25.99
CA ASP A 161 -40.06 -7.87 -26.20
C ASP A 161 -38.84 -8.17 -27.09
N LEU A 162 -37.65 -7.86 -26.57
CA LEU A 162 -36.39 -8.13 -27.26
C LEU A 162 -36.15 -9.64 -27.46
N LEU A 163 -36.48 -10.46 -26.47
CA LEU A 163 -36.25 -11.91 -26.53
C LEU A 163 -37.16 -12.58 -27.55
N GLY A 164 -38.44 -12.23 -27.60
CA GLY A 164 -39.38 -12.73 -28.59
C GLY A 164 -39.01 -12.32 -30.01
N PHE A 165 -38.54 -11.07 -30.18
CA PHE A 165 -38.00 -10.60 -31.45
C PHE A 165 -36.79 -11.43 -31.91
N LEU A 166 -35.76 -11.58 -31.06
CA LEU A 166 -34.55 -12.33 -31.41
C LEU A 166 -34.85 -13.81 -31.68
N SER A 167 -35.76 -14.42 -30.92
CA SER A 167 -36.23 -15.79 -31.13
C SER A 167 -36.92 -15.95 -32.48
N THR A 168 -37.81 -15.02 -32.82
CA THR A 168 -38.54 -15.03 -34.11
C THR A 168 -37.60 -14.80 -35.29
N LEU A 169 -36.67 -13.84 -35.16
CA LEU A 169 -35.67 -13.56 -36.17
C LEU A 169 -34.81 -14.79 -36.43
N ARG A 170 -34.26 -15.40 -35.38
CA ARG A 170 -33.45 -16.62 -35.48
C ARG A 170 -34.18 -17.76 -36.18
N LYS A 171 -35.46 -18.01 -35.83
CA LYS A 171 -36.29 -19.04 -36.48
C LYS A 171 -36.42 -18.79 -37.99
N LYS A 172 -36.65 -17.54 -38.39
CA LYS A 172 -36.77 -17.17 -39.81
C LYS A 172 -35.46 -17.38 -40.56
N LEU A 173 -34.33 -17.01 -39.95
CA LEU A 173 -33.00 -17.20 -40.54
C LEU A 173 -32.65 -18.68 -40.70
N THR A 174 -33.02 -19.54 -39.73
CA THR A 174 -32.81 -20.99 -39.87
C THR A 174 -33.67 -21.64 -40.94
N LEU A 175 -34.89 -21.14 -41.18
CA LEU A 175 -35.81 -21.68 -42.19
C LEU A 175 -35.46 -21.25 -43.62
N GLN A 176 -34.70 -20.16 -43.80
CA GLN A 176 -34.22 -19.73 -45.12
C GLN A 176 -32.99 -20.52 -45.61
N ASN A 177 -32.38 -21.34 -44.75
CA ASN A 177 -31.23 -22.20 -45.07
C ASN A 177 -31.63 -23.67 -45.35
N LEU A 178 -32.93 -23.96 -45.49
CA LEU A 178 -33.52 -25.25 -45.89
C LEU A 178 -34.25 -25.07 -47.23
#